data_AF-A0A915PYE9-F1
#
_entry.id   AF-A0A915PYE9-F1
#
_cell.length_a   1.000
_cell.length_b   1.000
_cell.length_c   1.000
_cell.angle_alpha   90.00
_cell.angle_beta   90.00
_cell.angle_gamma   90.00
#
_symmetry.space_group_name_H-M   'P 1'
#
loop_
_entity.id
_entity.type
_entity.pdbx_description
1 polymer ?
#
loop_
_entity_poly.entity_id
_entity_poly.type
_entity_poly.pdbx_seq_one_letter_code
_entity_poly.pdbx_strand_id
1 'polypeptide(L)'
;MLRTDQKFHDQWVHFIELQHRQVHEQNMGSALEEVTDLVLNCPLKLGPRLDHVDYVYPTDIEIYAELGQLTRYCNDSIVELIKGKIDSCQHASYTSSLPTIVKFLMKFIRNMTVIESSNAMKLENQTQYLVKKFIKYKSWRKKWKLIVIMPNIEDGEFREPEQSAIKVIKSIKQIYEVIPERTIVIVVRTSTLQLWRDVSKAHRACQALLEPWKLYEKLNPTSVWDQVERICELHFQSSLFTVQVLPLMKDVSLPLLPGSNQMDLSLLGHDCVHFSPRGLSLLHIAVWNAMLTRFPDRSQNFSFSLERPLCADPQCPFIRTSKNSAFCVWNHQKKINEDSRRSEQLIAMSILTVATILFVIVIGVICCFRRHHNKANEVAEDFLEKPPVGADWTSWKYIDEDSTASYRSFNS
;
A
#
# COMPACT_ATOMS: atom_id res chain seq x y z
N MET A 1 -41.60 6.52 1.64
CA MET A 1 -41.22 6.64 0.21
C MET A 1 -41.35 5.31 -0.49
N LEU A 2 -40.52 4.30 -0.21
CA LEU A 2 -40.53 3.00 -0.95
C LEU A 2 -41.89 2.28 -1.04
N ARG A 3 -42.76 2.41 -0.03
CA ARG A 3 -44.10 1.79 -0.04
C ARG A 3 -45.23 2.71 -0.50
N THR A 4 -44.97 4.02 -0.57
CA THR A 4 -46.01 5.06 -0.64
C THR A 4 -45.90 5.91 -1.90
N ASP A 5 -44.76 5.84 -2.60
CA ASP A 5 -44.48 6.60 -3.82
C ASP A 5 -43.94 5.62 -4.88
N GLN A 6 -44.80 5.25 -5.83
CA GLN A 6 -44.46 4.30 -6.89
C GLN A 6 -43.33 4.83 -7.78
N LYS A 7 -43.34 6.14 -8.08
CA LYS A 7 -42.31 6.75 -8.94
C LYS A 7 -40.95 6.70 -8.27
N PHE A 8 -40.89 6.98 -6.97
CA PHE A 8 -39.65 6.82 -6.21
C PHE A 8 -39.23 5.34 -6.13
N HIS A 9 -40.17 4.43 -5.89
CA HIS A 9 -39.88 2.99 -5.87
C HIS A 9 -39.24 2.51 -7.18
N ASP A 10 -39.80 2.88 -8.33
CA ASP A 10 -39.27 2.47 -9.64
C ASP A 10 -37.87 3.05 -9.89
N GLN A 11 -37.64 4.31 -9.49
CA GLN A 11 -36.30 4.91 -9.52
C GLN A 11 -35.32 4.18 -8.60
N TRP A 12 -35.76 3.77 -7.42
CA TRP A 12 -34.92 3.05 -6.48
C TRP A 12 -34.59 1.63 -6.98
N VAL A 13 -35.55 0.91 -7.56
CA VAL A 13 -35.27 -0.40 -8.19
C VAL A 13 -34.25 -0.25 -9.32
N HIS A 14 -34.42 0.74 -10.19
CA HIS A 14 -33.45 1.04 -11.26
C HIS A 14 -32.04 1.32 -10.70
N PHE A 15 -31.96 2.02 -9.55
CA PHE A 15 -30.68 2.26 -8.87
C PHE A 15 -30.02 0.96 -8.41
N ILE A 16 -30.77 0.05 -7.77
CA ILE A 16 -30.22 -1.24 -7.30
C ILE A 16 -29.76 -2.11 -8.46
N GLU A 17 -30.54 -2.17 -9.53
CA GLU A 17 -30.15 -2.90 -10.74
C GLU A 17 -28.88 -2.32 -11.37
N LEU A 18 -28.74 -1.00 -11.39
CA LEU A 18 -27.53 -0.32 -11.87
C LEU A 18 -26.32 -0.68 -11.00
N GLN A 19 -26.44 -0.60 -9.67
CA GLN A 19 -25.37 -0.99 -8.76
C GLN A 19 -24.95 -2.45 -8.99
N HIS A 20 -25.91 -3.36 -9.11
CA HIS A 20 -25.64 -4.77 -9.36
C HIS A 20 -24.85 -4.99 -10.65
N ARG A 21 -25.21 -4.31 -11.76
CA ARG A 21 -24.43 -4.36 -13.01
C ARG A 21 -23.00 -3.86 -12.82
N GLN A 22 -22.84 -2.71 -12.16
CA GLN A 22 -21.52 -2.12 -11.90
C GLN A 22 -20.61 -3.02 -11.07
N VAL A 23 -21.14 -3.74 -10.07
CA VAL A 23 -20.37 -4.74 -9.31
C VAL A 23 -19.79 -5.81 -10.25
N HIS A 24 -20.61 -6.34 -11.17
CA HIS A 24 -20.19 -7.39 -12.11
C HIS A 24 -19.15 -6.88 -13.11
N GLU A 25 -19.29 -5.64 -13.59
CA GLU A 25 -18.34 -5.01 -14.52
C GLU A 25 -16.97 -4.78 -13.88
N GLN A 26 -16.92 -4.39 -12.60
CA GLN A 26 -15.66 -4.15 -11.90
C GLN A 26 -14.91 -5.45 -11.53
N ASN A 27 -15.63 -6.55 -11.30
CA ASN A 27 -15.07 -7.88 -11.01
C ASN A 27 -13.93 -7.91 -9.97
N MET A 28 -14.03 -7.09 -8.91
CA MET A 28 -12.98 -6.93 -7.90
C MET A 28 -13.05 -7.94 -6.73
N GLY A 29 -14.03 -8.85 -6.74
CA GLY A 29 -14.33 -9.73 -5.59
C GLY A 29 -13.12 -10.58 -5.17
N SER A 30 -12.55 -11.35 -6.10
CA SER A 30 -11.42 -12.24 -5.81
C SER A 30 -10.15 -11.48 -5.38
N ALA A 31 -9.83 -10.40 -6.09
CA ALA A 31 -8.67 -9.58 -5.78
C ALA A 31 -8.76 -9.01 -4.36
N LEU A 32 -9.95 -8.58 -3.94
CA LEU A 32 -10.18 -8.02 -2.62
C LEU A 32 -10.10 -9.08 -1.51
N GLU A 33 -10.55 -10.31 -1.76
CA GLU A 33 -10.41 -11.41 -0.79
C GLU A 33 -8.94 -11.76 -0.53
N GLU A 34 -8.11 -11.82 -1.58
CA GLU A 34 -6.68 -12.15 -1.50
C GLU A 34 -5.84 -11.06 -0.78
N VAL A 35 -6.29 -9.81 -0.81
CA VAL A 35 -5.55 -8.67 -0.26
C VAL A 35 -5.25 -8.83 1.23
N THR A 36 -6.14 -9.47 2.00
CA THR A 36 -5.91 -9.69 3.43
C THR A 36 -4.68 -10.56 3.68
N ASP A 37 -4.36 -11.49 2.80
CA ASP A 37 -3.22 -12.40 2.98
C ASP A 37 -1.88 -11.75 2.60
N LEU A 38 -1.89 -10.64 1.86
CA LEU A 38 -0.67 -9.93 1.49
C LEU A 38 0.11 -9.43 2.71
N VAL A 39 -0.58 -9.15 3.83
CA VAL A 39 0.06 -8.72 5.09
C VAL A 39 0.83 -9.85 5.78
N LEU A 40 0.57 -11.13 5.45
CA LEU A 40 1.36 -12.25 5.98
C LEU A 40 2.82 -12.20 5.51
N ASN A 41 3.10 -11.51 4.41
CA ASN A 41 4.46 -11.29 3.92
C ASN A 41 5.21 -10.19 4.69
N CYS A 42 4.56 -9.51 5.64
CA CYS A 42 5.19 -8.47 6.43
C CYS A 42 6.15 -9.07 7.46
N PRO A 43 7.36 -8.48 7.63
CA PRO A 43 8.31 -8.96 8.61
C PRO A 43 7.76 -8.77 10.03
N LEU A 44 7.65 -9.86 10.78
CA LEU A 44 7.37 -9.80 12.21
C LEU A 44 8.61 -9.29 12.93
N LYS A 45 8.56 -8.05 13.43
CA LYS A 45 9.57 -7.53 14.37
C LYS A 45 9.01 -7.54 15.78
N LEU A 46 9.66 -8.31 16.65
CA LEU A 46 9.54 -8.16 18.10
C LEU A 46 10.74 -7.35 18.58
N GLY A 47 10.52 -6.08 18.91
CA GLY A 47 11.47 -5.29 19.66
C GLY A 47 11.12 -5.26 21.15
N PRO A 48 11.95 -4.60 21.99
CA PRO A 48 11.59 -4.35 23.37
C PRO A 48 10.26 -3.56 23.42
N ARG A 49 9.31 -4.07 24.20
CA ARG A 49 8.01 -3.42 24.41
C ARG A 49 8.18 -2.27 25.37
N LEU A 50 8.40 -1.08 24.83
CA LEU A 50 8.31 0.16 25.59
C LEU A 50 6.84 0.48 25.81
N ASP A 51 6.47 0.77 27.06
CA ASP A 51 5.09 1.13 27.41
C ASP A 51 4.85 2.61 27.07
N HIS A 52 4.83 2.89 25.77
CA HIS A 52 4.65 4.24 25.24
C HIS A 52 4.03 4.19 23.84
N VAL A 53 3.09 5.09 23.57
CA VAL A 53 2.23 5.09 22.38
C VAL A 53 3.01 5.19 21.06
N ASP A 54 4.13 5.88 21.08
CA ASP A 54 5.04 6.04 19.92
C ASP A 54 5.78 4.77 19.51
N TYR A 55 5.73 3.70 20.32
CA TYR A 55 6.47 2.43 20.11
C TYR A 55 5.54 1.22 19.97
N VAL A 56 4.25 1.45 19.69
CA VAL A 56 3.25 0.38 19.59
C VAL A 56 3.30 -0.26 18.21
N TYR A 57 3.58 -1.57 18.18
CA TYR A 57 3.54 -2.37 16.96
C TYR A 57 2.08 -2.71 16.63
N PRO A 58 1.72 -2.94 15.35
CA PRO A 58 0.41 -3.49 15.02
C PRO A 58 0.08 -4.79 15.78
N THR A 59 1.10 -5.62 16.03
CA THR A 59 1.00 -6.89 16.77
C THR A 59 0.80 -6.72 18.29
N ASP A 60 0.97 -5.52 18.84
CA ASP A 60 0.74 -5.24 20.26
C ASP A 60 -0.73 -4.90 20.55
N ILE A 61 -1.54 -4.62 19.53
CA ILE A 61 -2.96 -4.32 19.71
C ILE A 61 -3.70 -5.59 20.15
N GLU A 62 -4.34 -5.54 21.32
CA GLU A 62 -5.09 -6.68 21.85
C GLU A 62 -6.60 -6.47 21.81
N ILE A 63 -7.05 -5.21 21.74
CA ILE A 63 -8.47 -4.84 21.73
C ILE A 63 -8.74 -3.91 20.55
N TYR A 64 -9.76 -4.24 19.76
CA TYR A 64 -10.29 -3.41 18.68
C TYR A 64 -11.70 -2.92 19.00
N ALA A 65 -12.00 -1.68 18.64
CA ALA A 65 -13.36 -1.17 18.62
C ALA A 65 -13.53 -0.16 17.48
N GLU A 66 -14.76 0.00 17.00
CA GLU A 66 -15.07 0.96 15.95
C GLU A 66 -16.38 1.73 16.23
N LEU A 67 -16.41 3.00 15.83
CA LEU A 67 -17.49 3.95 16.06
C LEU A 67 -17.76 4.80 14.80
N GLY A 68 -19.00 5.29 14.69
CA GLY A 68 -19.44 6.17 13.60
C GLY A 68 -20.08 5.39 12.46
N GLN A 69 -20.99 6.03 11.73
CA GLN A 69 -21.79 5.37 10.71
C GLN A 69 -20.96 4.95 9.47
N LEU A 70 -19.79 5.56 9.23
CA LEU A 70 -18.91 5.12 8.14
C LEU A 70 -18.17 3.81 8.46
N THR A 71 -18.28 3.28 9.68
CA THR A 71 -17.83 1.92 10.03
C THR A 71 -18.89 0.86 9.71
N ARG A 72 -20.05 1.27 9.18
CA ARG A 72 -21.17 0.40 8.83
C ARG A 72 -21.33 0.25 7.33
N TYR A 73 -21.93 -0.86 6.93
CA TYR A 73 -22.26 -1.14 5.54
C TYR A 73 -23.68 -1.68 5.38
N CYS A 74 -24.22 -1.52 4.17
CA CYS A 74 -25.46 -2.15 3.73
C CYS A 74 -25.17 -3.48 3.05
N ASN A 75 -25.97 -4.51 3.32
CA ASN A 75 -25.95 -5.71 2.50
C ASN A 75 -26.53 -5.41 1.10
N ASP A 76 -25.88 -5.88 0.05
CA ASP A 76 -26.16 -5.53 -1.35
C ASP A 76 -26.88 -6.65 -2.13
N SER A 77 -27.52 -7.59 -1.41
CA SER A 77 -28.30 -8.67 -2.03
C SER A 77 -29.48 -8.15 -2.86
N ILE A 78 -29.27 -8.03 -4.18
CA ILE A 78 -30.29 -7.58 -5.13
C ILE A 78 -31.59 -8.38 -5.02
N VAL A 79 -31.49 -9.69 -4.77
CA VAL A 79 -32.65 -10.59 -4.69
C VAL A 79 -33.55 -10.21 -3.51
N GLU A 80 -32.97 -9.89 -2.35
CA GLU A 80 -33.75 -9.51 -1.17
C GLU A 80 -34.24 -8.06 -1.30
N LEU A 81 -33.43 -7.15 -1.85
CA LEU A 81 -33.79 -5.75 -2.09
C LEU A 81 -34.98 -5.61 -3.05
N ILE A 82 -34.99 -6.34 -4.18
CA ILE A 82 -36.11 -6.33 -5.14
C ILE A 82 -37.39 -6.93 -4.53
N LYS A 83 -37.28 -7.89 -3.61
CA LYS A 83 -38.43 -8.40 -2.83
C LYS A 83 -38.96 -7.41 -1.79
N GLY A 84 -38.37 -6.21 -1.70
CA GLY A 84 -38.75 -5.17 -0.74
C GLY A 84 -38.24 -5.41 0.68
N LYS A 85 -37.30 -6.34 0.88
CA LYS A 85 -36.61 -6.54 2.15
C LYS A 85 -35.37 -5.65 2.20
N ILE A 86 -35.58 -4.47 2.75
CA ILE A 86 -34.54 -3.43 2.86
C ILE A 86 -33.64 -3.78 4.04
N ASP A 87 -32.34 -3.84 3.77
CA ASP A 87 -31.33 -4.04 4.80
C ASP A 87 -31.20 -2.78 5.69
N SER A 88 -30.88 -2.97 6.98
CA SER A 88 -30.81 -1.86 7.95
C SER A 88 -29.56 -1.00 7.82
N CYS A 89 -28.55 -1.45 7.07
CA CYS A 89 -27.25 -0.80 6.93
C CYS A 89 -26.49 -0.64 8.26
N GLN A 90 -26.84 -1.41 9.28
CA GLN A 90 -26.20 -1.35 10.60
C GLN A 90 -25.18 -2.48 10.81
N HIS A 91 -24.71 -3.14 9.75
CA HIS A 91 -23.69 -4.18 9.85
C HIS A 91 -22.34 -3.55 10.18
N ALA A 92 -21.72 -3.99 11.26
CA ALA A 92 -20.38 -3.52 11.65
C ALA A 92 -19.32 -4.02 10.67
N SER A 93 -18.28 -3.22 10.39
CA SER A 93 -17.26 -3.56 9.39
C SER A 93 -16.62 -4.92 9.67
N TYR A 94 -16.37 -5.22 10.95
CA TYR A 94 -15.72 -6.45 11.38
C TYR A 94 -16.54 -7.73 11.09
N THR A 95 -17.84 -7.61 10.78
CA THR A 95 -18.69 -8.76 10.38
C THR A 95 -18.68 -9.01 8.88
N SER A 96 -18.21 -8.07 8.07
CA SER A 96 -18.05 -8.26 6.62
C SER A 96 -17.15 -9.47 6.32
N SER A 97 -17.29 -10.12 5.17
CA SER A 97 -16.35 -11.14 4.68
C SER A 97 -15.10 -10.53 4.03
N LEU A 98 -15.16 -9.26 3.63
CA LEU A 98 -14.09 -8.52 2.95
C LEU A 98 -13.02 -7.97 3.91
N PRO A 99 -11.83 -7.58 3.42
CA PRO A 99 -10.76 -7.00 4.23
C PRO A 99 -11.23 -5.81 5.08
N THR A 100 -10.81 -5.79 6.33
CA THR A 100 -10.99 -4.67 7.27
C THR A 100 -9.74 -4.52 8.14
N ILE A 101 -9.61 -3.39 8.83
CA ILE A 101 -8.48 -3.11 9.72
C ILE A 101 -8.29 -4.23 10.75
N VAL A 102 -9.38 -4.69 11.37
CA VAL A 102 -9.32 -5.75 12.37
C VAL A 102 -8.88 -7.08 11.77
N LYS A 103 -9.24 -7.37 10.52
CA LYS A 103 -8.81 -8.60 9.84
C LYS A 103 -7.33 -8.58 9.51
N PHE A 104 -6.78 -7.43 9.11
CA PHE A 104 -5.33 -7.29 8.97
C PHE A 104 -4.62 -7.54 10.29
N LEU A 105 -5.13 -7.00 11.41
CA LEU A 105 -4.58 -7.25 12.74
C LEU A 105 -4.67 -8.74 13.12
N MET A 106 -5.80 -9.39 12.84
CA MET A 106 -6.02 -10.81 13.14
C MET A 106 -5.11 -11.76 12.35
N LYS A 107 -4.51 -11.33 11.24
CA LYS A 107 -3.46 -12.11 10.56
C LYS A 107 -2.20 -12.26 11.41
N PHE A 108 -1.93 -11.28 12.27
CA PHE A 108 -0.79 -11.31 13.20
C PHE A 108 -1.18 -11.75 14.61
N ILE A 109 -2.43 -11.52 15.03
CA ILE A 109 -2.89 -11.65 16.42
C ILE A 109 -4.02 -12.68 16.50
N ARG A 110 -3.73 -13.87 17.04
CA ARG A 110 -4.71 -14.97 17.13
C ARG A 110 -5.85 -14.71 18.13
N ASN A 111 -5.55 -14.07 19.26
CA ASN A 111 -6.49 -13.90 20.38
C ASN A 111 -6.91 -12.43 20.58
N MET A 112 -7.23 -11.75 19.47
CA MET A 112 -7.68 -10.36 19.51
C MET A 112 -9.11 -10.26 20.07
N THR A 113 -9.37 -9.28 20.94
CA THR A 113 -10.73 -8.98 21.41
C THR A 113 -11.35 -7.87 20.57
N VAL A 114 -12.49 -8.13 19.93
CA VAL A 114 -13.29 -7.09 19.28
C VAL A 114 -14.42 -6.68 20.22
N ILE A 115 -14.49 -5.41 20.59
CA ILE A 115 -15.62 -4.88 21.35
C ILE A 115 -16.75 -4.58 20.37
N GLU A 116 -17.84 -5.32 20.51
CA GLU A 116 -19.04 -5.16 19.69
C GLU A 116 -19.56 -3.71 19.73
N SER A 117 -19.92 -3.18 18.57
CA SER A 117 -20.46 -1.83 18.42
C SER A 117 -21.98 -1.80 18.65
N SER A 118 -22.50 -0.68 19.17
CA SER A 118 -23.96 -0.48 19.37
C SER A 118 -24.69 -0.27 18.05
N ASN A 119 -25.93 -0.72 17.89
CA ASN A 119 -26.78 -0.39 16.73
C ASN A 119 -27.37 1.03 16.80
N ALA A 120 -26.83 1.90 17.66
CA ALA A 120 -27.30 3.27 17.80
C ALA A 120 -26.81 4.14 16.62
N MET A 121 -27.72 4.89 16.01
CA MET A 121 -27.40 5.80 14.89
C MET A 121 -26.47 6.95 15.31
N LYS A 122 -26.70 7.55 16.49
CA LYS A 122 -25.91 8.69 16.94
C LYS A 122 -24.58 8.26 17.58
N LEU A 123 -23.48 8.86 17.12
CA LEU A 123 -22.12 8.62 17.63
C LEU A 123 -22.01 8.71 19.16
N GLU A 124 -22.67 9.69 19.79
CA GLU A 124 -22.66 9.85 21.26
C GLU A 124 -23.18 8.60 21.99
N ASN A 125 -24.26 8.00 21.48
CA ASN A 125 -24.84 6.79 22.07
C ASN A 125 -23.94 5.57 21.85
N GLN A 126 -23.25 5.49 20.69
CA GLN A 126 -22.25 4.46 20.44
C GLN A 126 -21.07 4.59 21.41
N THR A 127 -20.57 5.80 21.62
CA THR A 127 -19.47 6.08 22.56
C THR A 127 -19.85 5.71 23.99
N GLN A 128 -21.05 6.10 24.46
CA GLN A 128 -21.54 5.71 25.78
C GLN A 128 -21.63 4.19 25.95
N TYR A 129 -22.09 3.48 24.91
CA TYR A 129 -22.14 2.02 24.93
C TYR A 129 -20.74 1.40 25.00
N LEU A 130 -19.79 1.89 24.20
CA LEU A 130 -18.39 1.45 24.22
C LEU A 130 -17.77 1.62 25.60
N VAL A 131 -17.92 2.80 26.20
CA VAL A 131 -17.43 3.11 27.54
C VAL A 131 -18.02 2.15 28.58
N LYS A 132 -19.34 1.90 28.53
CA LYS A 132 -20.00 0.92 29.41
C LYS A 132 -19.44 -0.50 29.24
N LYS A 133 -19.06 -0.91 28.03
CA LYS A 133 -18.42 -2.21 27.77
C LYS A 133 -17.02 -2.27 28.37
N PHE A 134 -16.21 -1.23 28.22
CA PHE A 134 -14.87 -1.18 28.82
C PHE A 134 -14.89 -1.18 30.34
N ILE A 135 -15.83 -0.48 30.97
CA ILE A 135 -16.00 -0.52 32.44
C ILE A 135 -16.22 -1.96 32.94
N LYS A 136 -16.95 -2.78 32.18
CA LYS A 136 -17.23 -4.18 32.52
C LYS A 136 -16.09 -5.15 32.16
N TYR A 137 -15.25 -4.79 31.20
CA TYR A 137 -14.17 -5.66 30.73
C TYR A 137 -13.02 -5.68 31.75
N LYS A 138 -12.57 -6.86 32.19
CA LYS A 138 -11.47 -6.94 33.16
C LYS A 138 -10.12 -6.68 32.48
N SER A 139 -9.19 -6.04 33.19
CA SER A 139 -7.79 -5.88 32.77
C SER A 139 -7.54 -5.09 31.47
N TRP A 140 -8.52 -4.33 30.94
CA TRP A 140 -8.30 -3.53 29.73
C TRP A 140 -7.17 -2.51 29.90
N ARG A 141 -6.93 -1.99 31.12
CA ARG A 141 -5.89 -0.98 31.40
C ARG A 141 -4.49 -1.42 31.00
N LYS A 142 -4.21 -2.73 31.00
CA LYS A 142 -2.91 -3.30 30.64
C LYS A 142 -2.82 -3.73 29.17
N LYS A 143 -3.82 -3.43 28.35
CA LYS A 143 -3.88 -3.89 26.96
C LYS A 143 -3.91 -2.71 26.01
N TRP A 144 -3.09 -2.74 24.97
CA TRP A 144 -3.17 -1.75 23.90
C TRP A 144 -4.48 -1.92 23.12
N LYS A 145 -5.17 -0.80 22.92
CA LYS A 145 -6.44 -0.73 22.20
C LYS A 145 -6.26 0.13 20.96
N LEU A 146 -6.89 -0.31 19.88
CA LEU A 146 -7.13 0.51 18.71
C LEU A 146 -8.62 0.81 18.63
N ILE A 147 -8.99 2.08 18.76
CA ILE A 147 -10.37 2.55 18.60
C ILE A 147 -10.42 3.37 17.32
N VAL A 148 -11.22 2.96 16.34
CA VAL A 148 -11.35 3.65 15.05
C VAL A 148 -12.68 4.40 15.02
N ILE A 149 -12.65 5.70 14.73
CA ILE A 149 -13.83 6.54 14.59
C ILE A 149 -13.92 6.99 13.13
N MET A 150 -14.93 6.50 12.41
CA MET A 150 -15.20 6.87 11.02
C MET A 150 -16.61 7.46 10.95
N PRO A 151 -16.75 8.79 11.13
CA PRO A 151 -18.05 9.44 11.06
C PRO A 151 -18.53 9.57 9.60
N ASN A 152 -19.84 9.68 9.40
CA ASN A 152 -20.41 10.13 8.12
C ASN A 152 -21.40 11.30 8.34
N ILE A 153 -22.17 11.64 7.30
CA ILE A 153 -23.17 12.72 7.35
C ILE A 153 -24.32 12.50 8.35
N GLU A 154 -24.64 11.25 8.72
CA GLU A 154 -25.69 10.91 9.70
C GLU A 154 -25.23 11.10 11.15
N ASP A 155 -23.92 11.05 11.40
CA ASP A 155 -23.37 11.36 12.71
C ASP A 155 -23.50 12.87 13.03
N GLY A 156 -23.67 13.70 12.01
CA GLY A 156 -24.04 15.11 12.16
C GLY A 156 -25.52 15.31 12.50
N GLU A 157 -26.00 16.52 12.26
CA GLU A 157 -27.43 16.82 12.29
C GLU A 157 -27.96 17.03 10.88
N PHE A 158 -29.26 16.81 10.67
CA PHE A 158 -29.90 17.18 9.41
C PHE A 158 -29.63 18.66 9.13
N ARG A 159 -29.39 18.99 7.85
CA ARG A 159 -29.05 20.35 7.38
C ARG A 159 -27.71 20.92 7.89
N GLU A 160 -27.04 20.26 8.85
CA GLU A 160 -25.70 20.60 9.35
C GLU A 160 -24.81 19.35 9.50
N PRO A 161 -24.55 18.60 8.41
CA PRO A 161 -23.74 17.38 8.46
C PRO A 161 -22.29 17.62 8.94
N GLU A 162 -21.78 18.84 8.82
CA GLU A 162 -20.48 19.29 9.34
C GLU A 162 -20.38 19.17 10.87
N GLN A 163 -21.51 19.10 11.59
CA GLN A 163 -21.56 18.85 13.03
C GLN A 163 -20.99 17.48 13.44
N SER A 164 -20.79 16.56 12.48
CA SER A 164 -20.11 15.28 12.73
C SER A 164 -18.76 15.46 13.42
N ALA A 165 -17.96 16.47 13.01
CA ALA A 165 -16.69 16.82 13.64
C ALA A 165 -16.84 17.17 15.14
N ILE A 166 -17.93 17.86 15.50
CA ILE A 166 -18.24 18.24 16.88
C ILE A 166 -18.67 17.01 17.70
N LYS A 167 -19.37 16.05 17.11
CA LYS A 167 -19.71 14.79 17.80
C LYS A 167 -18.47 13.90 18.01
N VAL A 168 -17.53 13.93 17.07
CA VAL A 168 -16.25 13.21 17.17
C VAL A 168 -15.42 13.75 18.34
N ILE A 169 -15.25 15.06 18.46
CA ILE A 169 -14.45 15.62 19.56
C ILE A 169 -15.07 15.33 20.94
N LYS A 170 -16.41 15.36 21.05
CA LYS A 170 -17.11 14.94 22.27
C LYS A 170 -16.85 13.48 22.60
N SER A 171 -16.83 12.61 21.59
CA SER A 171 -16.57 11.18 21.76
C SER A 171 -15.13 10.92 22.19
N ILE A 172 -14.16 11.60 21.57
CA ILE A 172 -12.74 11.54 21.94
C ILE A 172 -12.56 11.97 23.39
N LYS A 173 -13.17 13.09 23.80
CA LYS A 173 -13.12 13.57 25.18
C LYS A 173 -13.59 12.51 26.16
N GLN A 174 -14.74 11.89 25.90
CA GLN A 174 -15.29 10.86 26.78
C GLN A 174 -14.41 9.60 26.81
N ILE A 175 -13.84 9.18 25.68
CA ILE A 175 -12.89 8.06 25.61
C ILE A 175 -11.62 8.39 26.40
N TYR A 176 -11.08 9.60 26.27
CA TYR A 176 -9.90 10.04 26.99
C TYR A 176 -10.11 10.04 28.51
N GLU A 177 -11.26 10.52 28.97
CA GLU A 177 -11.59 10.58 30.40
C GLU A 177 -11.77 9.19 31.02
N VAL A 178 -12.32 8.22 30.28
CA VAL A 178 -12.68 6.90 30.85
C VAL A 178 -11.71 5.78 30.47
N ILE A 179 -11.05 5.88 29.31
CA ILE A 179 -10.16 4.87 28.74
C ILE A 179 -8.78 5.49 28.38
N PRO A 180 -8.09 6.21 29.29
CA PRO A 180 -6.84 6.90 28.99
C PRO A 180 -5.65 5.95 28.78
N GLU A 181 -5.67 4.76 29.40
CA GLU A 181 -4.51 3.87 29.43
C GLU A 181 -4.41 2.99 28.18
N ARG A 182 -3.26 3.04 27.50
CA ARG A 182 -2.87 2.20 26.36
C ARG A 182 -3.92 2.24 25.24
N THR A 183 -4.22 3.45 24.76
CA THR A 183 -5.28 3.68 23.78
C THR A 183 -4.78 4.51 22.61
N ILE A 184 -4.93 3.96 21.41
CA ILE A 184 -4.74 4.68 20.15
C ILE A 184 -6.12 4.91 19.54
N VAL A 185 -6.50 6.17 19.35
CA VAL A 185 -7.71 6.55 18.64
C VAL A 185 -7.34 6.99 17.24
N ILE A 186 -7.84 6.28 16.23
CA ILE A 186 -7.72 6.68 14.82
C ILE A 186 -9.02 7.32 14.40
N VAL A 187 -8.97 8.52 13.82
CA VAL A 187 -10.16 9.25 13.35
C VAL A 187 -10.03 9.47 11.86
N VAL A 188 -11.00 9.03 11.07
CA VAL A 188 -11.07 9.37 9.64
C VAL A 188 -11.81 10.70 9.50
N ARG A 189 -11.12 11.72 8.98
CA ARG A 189 -11.69 13.04 8.77
C ARG A 189 -12.56 13.07 7.52
N THR A 190 -13.83 13.43 7.66
CA THR A 190 -14.79 13.62 6.55
C THR A 190 -15.15 15.10 6.41
N SER A 191 -14.28 15.88 5.78
CA SER A 191 -14.46 17.33 5.67
C SER A 191 -15.37 17.77 4.55
N THR A 192 -15.36 17.03 3.45
CA THR A 192 -16.14 17.36 2.27
C THR A 192 -17.41 16.53 2.20
N LEU A 193 -18.45 17.13 1.64
CA LEU A 193 -19.69 16.42 1.28
C LEU A 193 -19.68 16.01 -0.20
N GLN A 194 -18.56 16.19 -0.90
CA GLN A 194 -18.47 16.01 -2.34
C GLN A 194 -18.87 14.61 -2.79
N LEU A 195 -18.43 13.56 -2.08
CA LEU A 195 -18.87 12.18 -2.32
C LEU A 195 -20.41 12.05 -2.39
N TRP A 196 -21.14 12.56 -1.39
CA TRP A 196 -22.60 12.48 -1.38
C TRP A 196 -23.25 13.42 -2.41
N ARG A 197 -22.61 14.55 -2.76
CA ARG A 197 -23.08 15.40 -3.86
C ARG A 197 -22.97 14.70 -5.21
N ASP A 198 -21.86 14.01 -5.44
CA ASP A 198 -21.62 13.23 -6.66
C ASP A 198 -22.72 12.17 -6.80
N VAL A 199 -22.95 11.40 -5.72
CA VAL A 199 -24.01 10.38 -5.66
C VAL A 199 -25.41 10.98 -5.87
N SER A 200 -25.71 12.10 -5.21
CA SER A 200 -26.99 12.82 -5.35
C SER A 200 -27.25 13.30 -6.78
N LYS A 201 -26.21 13.74 -7.49
CA LYS A 201 -26.30 14.18 -8.89
C LYS A 201 -26.34 13.01 -9.88
N ALA A 202 -25.70 11.89 -9.55
CA ALA A 202 -25.59 10.73 -10.41
C ALA A 202 -26.89 9.94 -10.53
N HIS A 203 -27.76 9.95 -9.51
CA HIS A 203 -28.99 9.16 -9.55
C HIS A 203 -30.17 9.82 -8.80
N ARG A 204 -31.37 9.83 -9.39
CA ARG A 204 -32.58 10.48 -8.82
C ARG A 204 -33.03 9.86 -7.49
N ALA A 205 -32.94 8.53 -7.36
CA ALA A 205 -33.25 7.86 -6.10
C ALA A 205 -32.35 8.38 -4.96
N CYS A 206 -31.04 8.51 -5.20
CA CYS A 206 -30.12 9.10 -4.24
C CYS A 206 -30.37 10.58 -4.01
N GLN A 207 -30.76 11.33 -5.04
CA GLN A 207 -31.17 12.73 -4.88
C GLN A 207 -32.29 12.87 -3.84
N ALA A 208 -33.32 12.02 -3.92
CA ALA A 208 -34.44 12.04 -3.00
C ALA A 208 -34.08 11.48 -1.61
N LEU A 209 -33.25 10.44 -1.52
CA LEU A 209 -32.79 9.89 -0.24
C LEU A 209 -31.90 10.86 0.53
N LEU A 210 -31.06 11.62 -0.17
CA LEU A 210 -30.11 12.55 0.43
C LEU A 210 -30.68 13.96 0.66
N GLU A 211 -31.90 14.24 0.19
CA GLU A 211 -32.59 15.54 0.31
C GLU A 211 -32.63 16.12 1.75
N PRO A 212 -32.80 15.31 2.83
CA PRO A 212 -32.75 15.82 4.20
C PRO A 212 -31.41 16.46 4.61
N TRP A 213 -30.32 16.05 3.97
CA TRP A 213 -28.99 16.63 4.20
C TRP A 213 -28.77 17.77 3.20
N LYS A 214 -28.59 18.99 3.70
CA LYS A 214 -28.21 20.13 2.85
C LYS A 214 -26.77 19.95 2.39
N LEU A 215 -26.60 19.27 1.26
CA LEU A 215 -25.30 18.98 0.67
C LEU A 215 -24.68 20.21 -0.04
N TYR A 216 -25.03 21.45 0.32
CA TYR A 216 -24.39 22.63 -0.28
C TYR A 216 -23.12 22.99 0.48
N GLU A 217 -22.08 23.41 -0.23
CA GLU A 217 -20.84 23.87 0.39
C GLU A 217 -21.07 25.27 0.95
N LYS A 218 -21.07 25.40 2.28
CA LYS A 218 -20.85 26.71 2.87
C LYS A 218 -19.34 26.91 2.87
N LEU A 219 -18.86 27.90 2.12
CA LEU A 219 -17.48 28.32 2.16
C LEU A 219 -17.18 28.89 3.55
N ASN A 220 -16.80 28.02 4.49
CA ASN A 220 -16.20 28.41 5.75
C ASN A 220 -14.70 28.59 5.50
N PRO A 221 -14.12 29.78 5.76
CA PRO A 221 -12.69 30.02 5.55
C PRO A 221 -11.82 29.17 6.49
N THR A 222 -12.38 28.67 7.60
CA THR A 222 -11.73 27.77 8.55
C THR A 222 -12.54 26.48 8.69
N SER A 223 -11.96 25.33 8.36
CA SER A 223 -12.65 24.06 8.54
C SER A 223 -12.79 23.71 10.03
N VAL A 224 -13.98 23.29 10.47
CA VAL A 224 -14.21 22.75 11.83
C VAL A 224 -13.25 21.59 12.11
N TRP A 225 -12.96 20.79 11.09
CA TRP A 225 -12.02 19.68 11.21
C TRP A 225 -10.58 20.13 11.46
N ASP A 226 -10.13 21.28 10.94
CA ASP A 226 -8.79 21.82 11.24
C ASP A 226 -8.68 22.18 12.72
N GLN A 227 -9.75 22.72 13.30
CA GLN A 227 -9.83 23.00 14.73
C GLN A 227 -9.84 21.71 15.56
N VAL A 228 -10.62 20.71 15.15
CA VAL A 228 -10.66 19.40 15.83
C VAL A 228 -9.28 18.74 15.83
N GLU A 229 -8.58 18.74 14.71
CA GLU A 229 -7.23 18.20 14.58
C GLU A 229 -6.26 18.91 15.54
N ARG A 230 -6.28 20.25 15.55
CA ARG A 230 -5.46 21.04 16.47
C ARG A 230 -5.77 20.77 17.94
N ILE A 231 -7.06 20.65 18.31
CA ILE A 231 -7.47 20.32 19.67
C ILE A 231 -6.96 18.92 20.06
N CYS A 232 -7.04 17.95 19.15
CA CYS A 232 -6.54 16.60 19.37
C CYS A 232 -5.04 16.52 19.61
N GLU A 233 -4.25 17.31 18.88
CA GLU A 233 -2.81 17.41 19.08
C GLU A 233 -2.44 18.05 20.41
N LEU A 234 -3.19 19.06 20.86
CA LEU A 234 -2.88 19.82 22.06
C LEU A 234 -3.40 19.17 23.36
N HIS A 235 -4.57 18.52 23.32
CA HIS A 235 -5.30 18.13 24.52
C HIS A 235 -5.50 16.62 24.68
N PHE A 236 -5.34 15.83 23.62
CA PHE A 236 -5.63 14.38 23.63
C PHE A 236 -4.39 13.56 23.29
N GLN A 237 -3.27 13.86 23.96
CA GLN A 237 -1.99 13.19 23.82
C GLN A 237 -1.34 12.94 25.19
N SER A 238 -0.84 11.74 25.43
CA SER A 238 -0.02 11.38 26.59
C SER A 238 1.00 10.32 26.20
N SER A 239 1.76 9.78 27.16
CA SER A 239 2.64 8.63 26.89
C SER A 239 1.87 7.35 26.56
N LEU A 240 0.61 7.23 27.01
CA LEU A 240 -0.21 6.02 26.89
C LEU A 240 -1.51 6.24 26.10
N PHE A 241 -1.73 7.46 25.59
CA PHE A 241 -2.89 7.83 24.80
C PHE A 241 -2.50 8.68 23.60
N THR A 242 -3.07 8.42 22.43
CA THR A 242 -2.95 9.32 21.28
C THR A 242 -4.22 9.34 20.46
N VAL A 243 -4.51 10.49 19.86
CA VAL A 243 -5.46 10.61 18.75
C VAL A 243 -4.69 10.91 17.47
N GLN A 244 -4.96 10.16 16.40
CA GLN A 244 -4.44 10.40 15.07
C GLN A 244 -5.59 10.64 14.11
N VAL A 245 -5.69 11.87 13.59
CA VAL A 245 -6.66 12.24 12.56
C VAL A 245 -6.04 11.94 11.20
N LEU A 246 -6.72 11.14 10.38
CA LEU A 246 -6.32 10.76 9.04
C LEU A 246 -7.09 11.60 8.03
N PRO A 247 -6.42 12.35 7.14
CA PRO A 247 -7.10 13.28 6.23
C PRO A 247 -7.69 12.61 4.98
N LEU A 248 -7.84 11.28 4.95
CA LEU A 248 -8.19 10.47 3.78
C LEU A 248 -9.44 10.95 3.03
N MET A 249 -10.44 11.50 3.72
CA MET A 249 -11.70 11.96 3.13
C MET A 249 -11.83 13.48 3.20
N LYS A 250 -10.71 14.19 3.13
CA LYS A 250 -10.71 15.65 2.96
C LYS A 250 -11.11 16.02 1.52
N ASP A 251 -10.56 15.32 0.53
CA ASP A 251 -10.80 15.54 -0.90
C ASP A 251 -11.26 14.25 -1.59
N VAL A 252 -12.41 13.71 -1.17
CA VAL A 252 -12.99 12.47 -1.72
C VAL A 252 -14.11 12.77 -2.72
N SER A 253 -14.06 12.11 -3.88
CA SER A 253 -15.12 12.10 -4.89
C SER A 253 -15.44 10.68 -5.32
N LEU A 254 -16.62 10.48 -5.90
CA LEU A 254 -16.96 9.17 -6.44
C LEU A 254 -16.19 8.95 -7.76
N PRO A 255 -15.50 7.81 -7.95
CA PRO A 255 -14.77 7.57 -9.19
C PRO A 255 -15.72 7.29 -10.35
N LEU A 256 -15.22 7.53 -11.56
CA LEU A 256 -15.87 7.05 -12.78
C LEU A 256 -15.55 5.58 -13.01
N LEU A 257 -16.49 4.86 -13.61
CA LEU A 257 -16.23 3.52 -14.11
C LEU A 257 -15.15 3.57 -15.20
N PRO A 258 -14.21 2.60 -15.25
CA PRO A 258 -13.20 2.54 -16.30
C PRO A 258 -13.81 2.57 -17.70
N GLY A 259 -13.36 3.50 -18.54
CA GLY A 259 -13.83 3.63 -19.92
C GLY A 259 -15.24 4.21 -20.07
N SER A 260 -15.83 4.75 -19.01
CA SER A 260 -17.19 5.32 -19.01
C SER A 260 -17.21 6.69 -18.32
N ASN A 261 -18.20 7.50 -18.66
CA ASN A 261 -18.48 8.78 -17.99
C ASN A 261 -19.50 8.61 -16.85
N GLN A 262 -19.86 7.38 -16.51
CA GLN A 262 -20.76 7.08 -15.39
C GLN A 262 -19.96 6.92 -14.10
N MET A 263 -20.50 7.44 -13.00
CA MET A 263 -19.93 7.21 -11.68
C MET A 263 -20.19 5.78 -11.20
N ASP A 264 -19.24 5.20 -10.47
CA ASP A 264 -19.39 3.90 -9.85
C ASP A 264 -20.22 4.00 -8.56
N LEU A 265 -21.53 3.81 -8.69
CA LEU A 265 -22.49 3.85 -7.60
C LEU A 265 -22.49 2.57 -6.76
N SER A 266 -21.86 1.49 -7.24
CA SER A 266 -21.76 0.23 -6.51
C SER A 266 -20.76 0.26 -5.33
N LEU A 267 -20.08 1.38 -5.13
CA LEU A 267 -19.30 1.67 -3.92
C LEU A 267 -20.19 2.04 -2.72
N LEU A 268 -21.45 2.42 -2.96
CA LEU A 268 -22.40 2.86 -1.93
C LEU A 268 -23.45 1.77 -1.68
N GLY A 269 -24.09 1.82 -0.52
CA GLY A 269 -25.25 1.01 -0.19
C GLY A 269 -26.51 1.49 -0.91
N HIS A 270 -27.60 0.71 -0.78
CA HIS A 270 -28.90 1.02 -1.39
C HIS A 270 -29.57 2.28 -0.82
N ASP A 271 -29.05 2.81 0.28
CA ASP A 271 -29.52 4.04 0.93
C ASP A 271 -28.76 5.30 0.48
N CYS A 272 -27.72 5.15 -0.35
CA CYS A 272 -26.86 6.22 -0.85
C CYS A 272 -26.06 6.99 0.22
N VAL A 273 -26.06 6.51 1.48
CA VAL A 273 -25.42 7.15 2.62
C VAL A 273 -24.25 6.32 3.12
N HIS A 274 -24.47 5.01 3.31
CA HIS A 274 -23.47 4.06 3.74
C HIS A 274 -22.69 3.51 2.55
N PHE A 275 -21.54 2.90 2.82
CA PHE A 275 -20.83 2.15 1.80
C PHE A 275 -21.41 0.77 1.58
N SER A 276 -21.20 0.24 0.37
CA SER A 276 -21.32 -1.19 0.12
C SER A 276 -20.20 -1.96 0.85
N PRO A 277 -20.29 -3.29 0.99
CA PRO A 277 -19.20 -4.07 1.59
C PRO A 277 -17.85 -3.79 0.91
N ARG A 278 -17.88 -3.64 -0.43
CA ARG A 278 -16.71 -3.33 -1.26
C ARG A 278 -16.18 -1.93 -0.99
N GLY A 279 -17.02 -0.90 -1.03
CA GLY A 279 -16.61 0.48 -0.78
C GLY A 279 -16.00 0.65 0.61
N LEU A 280 -16.61 0.02 1.62
CA LEU A 280 -16.11 0.04 2.98
C LEU A 280 -14.75 -0.65 3.09
N SER A 281 -14.59 -1.83 2.47
CA SER A 281 -13.33 -2.57 2.50
C SER A 281 -12.16 -1.78 1.88
N LEU A 282 -12.39 -1.11 0.75
CA LEU A 282 -11.40 -0.23 0.13
C LEU A 282 -10.99 0.91 1.06
N LEU A 283 -11.94 1.51 1.79
CA LEU A 283 -11.62 2.52 2.79
C LEU A 283 -10.80 1.93 3.95
N HIS A 284 -11.12 0.73 4.44
CA HIS A 284 -10.32 0.09 5.49
C HIS A 284 -8.88 -0.21 5.06
N ILE A 285 -8.65 -0.57 3.79
CA ILE A 285 -7.31 -0.73 3.22
C ILE A 285 -6.57 0.62 3.24
N ALA A 286 -7.22 1.70 2.78
CA ALA A 286 -6.62 3.03 2.79
C ALA A 286 -6.32 3.52 4.22
N VAL A 287 -7.20 3.25 5.19
CA VAL A 287 -6.98 3.58 6.61
C VAL A 287 -5.81 2.77 7.18
N TRP A 288 -5.74 1.47 6.90
CA TRP A 288 -4.61 0.63 7.29
C TRP A 288 -3.28 1.22 6.79
N ASN A 289 -3.23 1.57 5.50
CA ASN A 289 -2.06 2.20 4.90
C ASN A 289 -1.72 3.54 5.59
N ALA A 290 -2.71 4.41 5.78
CA ALA A 290 -2.50 5.71 6.41
C ALA A 290 -2.04 5.63 7.87
N MET A 291 -2.43 4.58 8.62
CA MET A 291 -1.92 4.32 9.97
C MET A 291 -0.43 3.97 10.00
N LEU A 292 0.10 3.40 8.92
CA LEU A 292 1.51 3.02 8.78
C LEU A 292 2.34 4.06 8.02
N THR A 293 1.68 5.01 7.36
CA THR A 293 2.30 6.16 6.69
C THR A 293 2.57 7.30 7.67
N ARG A 294 3.75 7.95 7.50
CA ARG A 294 4.15 9.09 8.34
C ARG A 294 3.15 10.23 8.21
N PHE A 295 2.95 10.95 9.31
CA PHE A 295 2.02 12.09 9.39
C PHE A 295 2.07 13.05 8.18
N PRO A 296 3.22 13.62 7.77
CA PRO A 296 3.27 14.56 6.64
C PRO A 296 3.03 13.90 5.26
N ASP A 297 3.15 12.58 5.16
CA ASP A 297 3.05 11.83 3.89
C ASP A 297 1.65 11.21 3.69
N ARG A 298 0.71 11.44 4.62
CA ARG A 298 -0.65 10.88 4.54
C ARG A 298 -1.43 11.55 3.41
N SER A 299 -2.02 10.73 2.53
CA SER A 299 -2.90 11.22 1.46
C SER A 299 -4.15 11.91 2.04
N GLN A 300 -4.54 13.01 1.40
CA GLN A 300 -5.80 13.72 1.67
C GLN A 300 -6.95 13.24 0.76
N ASN A 301 -6.62 12.41 -0.23
CA ASN A 301 -7.52 11.91 -1.26
C ASN A 301 -7.64 10.38 -1.15
N PHE A 302 -8.87 9.90 -1.06
CA PHE A 302 -9.25 8.51 -1.13
C PHE A 302 -9.96 8.26 -2.46
N SER A 303 -9.37 7.40 -3.29
CA SER A 303 -9.77 7.21 -4.70
C SER A 303 -10.61 5.96 -4.96
N PHE A 304 -11.01 5.22 -3.91
CA PHE A 304 -11.68 3.90 -4.02
C PHE A 304 -10.95 2.91 -4.94
N SER A 305 -9.63 3.05 -5.08
CA SER A 305 -8.81 2.11 -5.82
C SER A 305 -8.33 0.99 -4.90
N LEU A 306 -8.13 -0.20 -5.47
CA LEU A 306 -7.57 -1.32 -4.73
C LEU A 306 -6.08 -1.07 -4.49
N GLU A 307 -5.74 -0.71 -3.26
CA GLU A 307 -4.35 -0.55 -2.83
C GLU A 307 -3.79 -1.84 -2.22
N ARG A 308 -2.48 -2.02 -2.34
CA ARG A 308 -1.78 -3.07 -1.60
C ARG A 308 -1.62 -2.61 -0.13
N PRO A 309 -1.96 -3.45 0.86
CA PRO A 309 -1.80 -3.11 2.26
C PRO A 309 -0.31 -3.01 2.60
N LEU A 310 0.07 -1.95 3.29
CA LEU A 310 1.44 -1.68 3.70
C LEU A 310 1.86 -2.57 4.87
N CYS A 311 3.14 -2.88 4.90
CA CYS A 311 3.80 -3.42 6.09
C CYS A 311 4.32 -2.29 6.96
N ALA A 312 4.42 -2.54 8.27
CA ALA A 312 5.11 -1.63 9.15
C ALA A 312 6.58 -1.49 8.72
N ASP A 313 7.11 -0.28 8.85
CA ASP A 313 8.46 0.06 8.44
C ASP A 313 9.50 -0.81 9.18
N PRO A 314 10.48 -1.44 8.51
CA PRO A 314 11.45 -2.27 9.21
C PRO A 314 12.28 -1.52 10.25
N GLN A 315 12.57 -0.24 10.06
CA GLN A 315 13.33 0.56 11.03
C GLN A 315 12.41 1.18 12.08
N CYS A 316 11.15 1.44 11.71
CA CYS A 316 10.17 2.09 12.57
C CYS A 316 8.85 1.32 12.57
N PRO A 317 8.83 0.07 13.10
CA PRO A 317 7.74 -0.90 12.94
C PRO A 317 6.51 -0.59 13.82
N PHE A 318 6.16 0.68 13.94
CA PHE A 318 5.15 1.21 14.83
C PHE A 318 3.95 1.75 14.05
N ILE A 319 2.79 1.78 14.69
CA ILE A 319 1.69 2.63 14.25
C ILE A 319 2.17 4.09 14.29
N ARG A 320 1.98 4.83 13.20
CA ARG A 320 2.53 6.18 13.07
C ARG A 320 1.71 7.18 13.87
N THR A 321 2.39 7.89 14.77
CA THR A 321 1.88 9.04 15.50
C THR A 321 2.49 10.32 14.93
N SER A 322 1.93 11.49 15.26
CA SER A 322 2.53 12.79 14.91
C SER A 322 3.96 12.92 15.48
N LYS A 323 4.20 12.42 16.69
CA LYS A 323 5.51 12.44 17.35
C LYS A 323 6.52 11.48 16.71
N ASN A 324 6.18 10.20 16.59
CA ASN A 324 7.15 9.24 16.03
C ASN A 324 7.40 9.51 14.54
N SER A 325 6.44 10.06 13.79
CA SER A 325 6.63 10.44 12.39
C SER A 325 7.74 11.46 12.18
N ALA A 326 8.01 12.33 13.17
CA ALA A 326 9.05 13.35 13.11
C ALA A 326 10.47 12.78 13.30
N PHE A 327 10.64 11.82 14.20
CA PHE A 327 11.97 11.27 14.55
C PHE A 327 12.27 9.94 13.84
N CYS A 328 11.25 9.22 13.37
CA CYS A 328 11.35 7.97 12.61
C CYS A 328 11.27 8.23 11.11
N VAL A 329 12.26 8.95 10.57
CA VAL A 329 12.36 9.27 9.13
C VAL A 329 13.07 8.14 8.40
N TRP A 330 12.32 7.12 7.98
CA TRP A 330 12.81 6.17 6.98
C TRP A 330 12.11 6.43 5.66
N ASN A 331 12.90 6.47 4.59
CA ASN A 331 12.45 6.86 3.27
C ASN A 331 12.67 5.68 2.29
N HIS A 332 11.60 4.95 1.99
CA HIS A 332 11.62 3.75 1.13
C HIS A 332 12.23 4.04 -0.26
N GLN A 333 11.94 5.22 -0.82
CA GLN A 333 12.46 5.66 -2.13
C GLN A 333 13.97 5.90 -2.12
N LYS A 334 14.52 6.39 -1.00
CA LYS A 334 15.97 6.59 -0.87
C LYS A 334 16.70 5.26 -0.82
N LYS A 335 16.14 4.25 -0.12
CA LYS A 335 16.74 2.92 -0.03
C LYS A 335 16.69 2.16 -1.37
N ILE A 336 15.56 2.21 -2.11
CA ILE A 336 15.49 1.61 -3.46
C ILE A 336 16.54 2.23 -4.38
N ASN A 337 16.67 3.56 -4.38
CA ASN A 337 17.65 4.26 -5.22
C ASN A 337 19.10 3.94 -4.79
N GLU A 338 19.36 3.80 -3.48
CA GLU A 338 20.68 3.39 -2.97
C GLU A 338 21.02 1.93 -3.32
N ASP A 339 20.06 1.00 -3.20
CA ASP A 339 20.25 -0.41 -3.55
C ASP A 339 20.42 -0.58 -5.08
N SER A 340 19.65 0.16 -5.89
CA SER A 340 19.82 0.22 -7.35
C SER A 340 21.22 0.74 -7.72
N ARG A 341 21.64 1.87 -7.15
CA ARG A 341 22.97 2.46 -7.41
C ARG A 341 24.10 1.52 -6.97
N ARG A 342 23.94 0.81 -5.86
CA ARG A 342 24.91 -0.16 -5.36
C ARG A 342 25.03 -1.37 -6.31
N SER A 343 23.92 -1.83 -6.89
CA SER A 343 23.94 -2.92 -7.87
C SER A 343 24.65 -2.51 -9.17
N GLU A 344 24.41 -1.30 -9.67
CA GLU A 344 25.10 -0.75 -10.85
C GLU A 344 26.62 -0.62 -10.63
N GLN A 345 27.03 -0.15 -9.45
CA GLN A 345 28.46 -0.06 -9.08
C GLN A 345 29.14 -1.44 -9.02
N LEU A 346 28.47 -2.46 -8.47
CA LEU A 346 29.02 -3.81 -8.40
C LEU A 346 29.17 -4.45 -9.80
N ILE A 347 28.22 -4.19 -10.69
CA ILE A 347 28.30 -4.64 -12.09
C ILE A 347 29.49 -3.96 -12.79
N ALA A 348 29.63 -2.64 -12.66
CA ALA A 348 30.74 -1.89 -13.25
C ALA A 348 32.11 -2.35 -12.75
N MET A 349 32.25 -2.58 -11.44
CA MET A 349 33.50 -3.10 -10.85
C MET A 349 33.82 -4.52 -11.33
N SER A 350 32.81 -5.37 -11.50
CA SER A 350 32.99 -6.74 -12.00
C SER A 350 33.43 -6.76 -13.48
N ILE A 351 32.88 -5.86 -14.30
CA ILE A 351 33.31 -5.72 -15.70
C ILE A 351 34.76 -5.23 -15.77
N LEU A 352 35.12 -4.24 -14.95
CA LEU A 352 36.47 -3.68 -14.93
C LEU A 352 37.53 -4.70 -14.51
N THR A 353 37.24 -5.56 -13.52
CA THR A 353 38.17 -6.60 -13.07
C THR A 353 38.35 -7.69 -14.12
N VAL A 354 37.29 -8.10 -14.82
CA VAL A 354 37.39 -9.08 -15.91
C VAL A 354 38.21 -8.50 -17.08
N ALA A 355 37.96 -7.23 -17.45
CA ALA A 355 38.70 -6.57 -18.52
C ALA A 355 40.21 -6.44 -18.21
N THR A 356 40.57 -6.11 -16.97
CA THR A 356 41.99 -6.02 -16.56
C THR A 356 42.66 -7.39 -16.55
N ILE A 357 41.98 -8.44 -16.09
CA ILE A 357 42.50 -9.81 -16.15
C ILE A 357 42.75 -10.24 -17.60
N LEU A 358 41.79 -10.01 -18.50
CA LEU A 358 41.94 -10.33 -19.92
C LEU A 358 43.10 -9.55 -20.55
N PHE A 359 43.25 -8.27 -20.22
CA PHE A 359 44.36 -7.45 -20.71
C PHE A 359 45.72 -7.97 -20.23
N VAL A 360 45.84 -8.38 -18.97
CA VAL A 360 47.06 -8.99 -18.42
C VAL A 360 47.37 -10.32 -19.12
N ILE A 361 46.36 -11.14 -19.39
CA ILE A 361 46.53 -12.41 -20.14
C ILE A 361 47.03 -12.11 -21.55
N VAL A 362 46.42 -11.16 -22.27
CA VAL A 362 46.84 -10.78 -23.62
C VAL A 362 48.28 -10.27 -23.64
N ILE A 363 48.66 -9.39 -22.70
CA ILE A 363 50.05 -8.94 -22.57
C ILE A 363 50.98 -10.11 -22.27
N GLY A 364 50.61 -11.00 -21.34
CA GLY A 364 51.38 -12.19 -21.00
C GLY A 364 51.62 -13.08 -22.22
N VAL A 365 50.58 -13.31 -23.03
CA VAL A 365 50.63 -14.08 -24.27
C VAL A 365 51.55 -13.39 -25.30
N ILE A 366 51.40 -12.07 -25.52
CA ILE A 366 52.27 -11.31 -26.43
C ILE A 366 53.73 -11.35 -25.98
N CYS A 367 54.00 -11.20 -24.68
CA CYS A 367 55.34 -11.31 -24.11
C CYS A 367 55.93 -12.71 -24.28
N CYS A 368 55.12 -13.77 -24.08
CA CYS A 368 55.54 -15.16 -24.30
C CYS A 368 55.85 -15.43 -25.78
N PHE A 369 55.02 -14.96 -26.72
CA PHE A 369 55.27 -15.08 -28.15
C PHE A 369 56.52 -14.32 -28.59
N ARG A 370 56.74 -13.09 -28.07
CA ARG A 370 57.98 -12.33 -28.31
C ARG A 370 59.22 -13.05 -27.77
N ARG A 371 59.13 -13.63 -26.57
CA ARG A 371 60.23 -14.39 -25.97
C ARG A 371 60.53 -15.68 -26.74
N HIS A 372 59.51 -16.36 -27.26
CA HIS A 372 59.67 -17.53 -28.13
C HIS A 372 60.27 -17.15 -29.49
N HIS A 373 59.86 -16.03 -30.10
CA HIS A 373 60.45 -15.54 -31.35
C HIS A 373 61.92 -15.13 -31.18
N ASN A 374 62.27 -14.45 -30.09
CA ASN A 374 63.67 -14.11 -29.79
C ASN A 374 64.52 -15.37 -29.57
N LYS A 375 63.97 -16.40 -28.92
CA LYS A 375 64.65 -17.68 -28.72
C LYS A 375 64.78 -18.49 -30.02
N ALA A 376 63.80 -18.40 -30.93
CA ALA A 376 63.89 -19.00 -32.26
C ALA A 376 64.93 -18.29 -33.15
N ASN A 377 65.11 -16.97 -33.00
CA ASN A 377 66.16 -16.23 -33.69
C ASN A 377 67.57 -16.55 -33.13
N GLU A 378 67.74 -16.76 -31.82
CA GLU A 378 69.00 -17.26 -31.24
C GLU A 378 69.35 -18.68 -31.72
N VAL A 379 68.35 -19.57 -31.85
CA VAL A 379 68.57 -20.94 -32.38
C VAL A 379 68.83 -20.96 -33.89
N ALA A 380 68.40 -19.93 -34.63
CA ALA A 380 68.71 -19.77 -36.05
C ALA A 380 70.13 -19.25 -36.32
N GLU A 381 70.80 -18.63 -35.34
CA GLU A 381 72.22 -18.21 -35.43
C GLU A 381 73.21 -19.30 -35.00
N ASP A 382 72.75 -20.41 -34.39
CA ASP A 382 73.62 -21.47 -33.84
C ASP A 382 73.72 -22.74 -34.72
N PHE A 383 73.32 -22.65 -36.00
CA PHE A 383 73.62 -23.69 -36.99
C PHE A 383 74.90 -23.35 -37.76
N LEU A 384 76.03 -23.86 -37.25
CA LEU A 384 77.30 -23.87 -37.99
C LEU A 384 77.31 -25.00 -39.04
N GLU A 385 77.27 -24.54 -40.29
CA GLU A 385 78.01 -24.97 -41.49
C GLU A 385 77.88 -26.39 -42.06
N LYS A 386 77.51 -26.43 -43.35
CA LYS A 386 78.14 -27.35 -44.30
C LYS A 386 78.91 -26.53 -45.35
N PRO A 387 80.20 -26.83 -45.59
CA PRO A 387 80.98 -26.18 -46.63
C PRO A 387 80.52 -26.65 -48.01
N PRO A 388 80.66 -25.83 -49.07
CA PRO A 388 80.61 -26.37 -50.41
C PRO A 388 81.84 -27.24 -50.67
N VAL A 389 81.57 -28.34 -51.36
CA VAL A 389 82.46 -29.41 -51.80
C VAL A 389 83.66 -28.86 -52.58
N GLY A 390 84.89 -29.26 -52.21
CA GLY A 390 86.08 -29.07 -53.06
C GLY A 390 87.42 -28.85 -52.36
N ALA A 391 87.85 -29.74 -51.46
CA ALA A 391 89.26 -29.99 -51.09
C ALA A 391 89.25 -31.30 -50.28
N ASP A 392 89.94 -32.38 -50.60
CA ASP A 392 91.10 -32.62 -51.47
C ASP A 392 91.04 -34.13 -51.86
N TRP A 393 92.09 -34.62 -52.52
CA TRP A 393 92.52 -36.02 -52.78
C TRP A 393 92.71 -36.32 -54.27
N THR A 394 93.84 -35.82 -54.78
CA THR A 394 94.90 -36.56 -55.49
C THR A 394 94.54 -37.76 -56.39
N SER A 395 95.02 -37.65 -57.64
CA SER A 395 95.55 -38.71 -58.52
C SER A 395 94.58 -39.43 -59.48
N TRP A 396 94.53 -39.02 -60.75
CA TRP A 396 95.40 -39.57 -61.82
C TRP A 396 95.12 -38.93 -63.20
N LYS A 397 96.21 -38.60 -63.91
CA LYS A 397 96.48 -38.63 -65.36
C LYS A 397 95.34 -38.43 -66.40
N TYR A 398 95.50 -37.31 -67.13
CA TYR A 398 95.66 -37.16 -68.60
C TYR A 398 94.57 -37.61 -69.61
N ILE A 399 94.27 -36.63 -70.49
CA ILE A 399 93.80 -36.64 -71.90
C ILE A 399 92.29 -36.47 -72.16
N ASP A 400 92.01 -35.26 -72.68
CA ASP A 400 91.12 -34.79 -73.77
C ASP A 400 89.64 -35.16 -73.93
N GLU A 401 88.98 -34.10 -74.44
CA GLU A 401 87.89 -34.04 -75.43
C GLU A 401 86.42 -34.09 -74.98
N ASP A 402 85.82 -32.90 -75.07
CA ASP A 402 84.62 -32.55 -75.83
C ASP A 402 83.20 -32.96 -75.39
N SER A 403 82.39 -31.89 -75.34
CA SER A 403 81.07 -31.74 -75.96
C SER A 403 79.79 -32.03 -75.13
N THR A 404 79.04 -30.94 -74.98
CA THR A 404 77.59 -30.78 -75.21
C THR A 404 76.54 -31.55 -74.38
N ALA A 405 75.81 -30.72 -73.61
CA ALA A 405 74.37 -30.47 -73.73
C ALA A 405 73.33 -31.49 -73.22
N SER A 406 72.26 -30.88 -72.68
CA SER A 406 70.85 -31.23 -72.90
C SER A 406 70.06 -31.81 -71.72
N TYR A 407 69.24 -30.92 -71.14
CA TYR A 407 67.79 -31.03 -70.91
C TYR A 407 67.13 -32.15 -70.06
N ARG A 408 66.18 -31.63 -69.27
CA ARG A 408 64.77 -32.04 -69.06
C ARG A 408 64.43 -33.09 -68.00
N SER A 409 63.52 -32.63 -67.13
CA SER A 409 62.22 -33.27 -66.78
C SER A 409 62.33 -34.51 -65.89
N PHE A 410 61.36 -34.91 -65.07
CA PHE A 410 60.12 -34.40 -64.45
C PHE A 410 59.76 -35.50 -63.43
N ASN A 411 58.70 -35.25 -62.65
CA ASN A 411 57.92 -36.19 -61.82
C ASN A 411 58.52 -36.49 -60.44
N SER A 412 57.78 -36.38 -59.33
CA SER A 412 56.31 -36.45 -59.13
C SER A 412 55.89 -35.60 -57.95
#